data_AF-A0A4Q9N6I2-F1
#
_entry.id   AF-A0A4Q9N6I2-F1
#
_cell.length_a   1.000
_cell.length_b   1.000
_cell.length_c   1.000
_cell.angle_alpha   90.00
_cell.angle_beta   90.00
_cell.angle_gamma   90.00
#
_symmetry.space_group_name_H-M   'P 1'
#
loop_
_entity.id
_entity.type
_entity.pdbx_description
1 polymer ?
#
loop_
_entity_poly.entity_id
_entity_poly.type
_entity_poly.pdbx_seq_one_letter_code
_entity_poly.pdbx_strand_id
1 'polypeptide(L)'
;MYARNFLLRTMTRPSATAAQRTAAISRHLMSTSSSVPKPRVEPPDEAPVLFESNGSVRTYILNRPKKLNALNEPMLNILRPQVEEWCQGSLAKVIVGRGVGRAFCAGGDVETVVRYASDAETRPKAIDFFHREFEMDYILAAVPKPYVAVMDGITMGGGVGLSVNAHFRIATENTVFAMPETKIGYCPDVGASYFLSRVDGEIGTYLALTGDTISGRAVFEHGFATHYVPSRRIPALLERLAALEEPTYRAINDLIEQEVAEREPDEVSTSFVGAKRAALDSAFRHNTVEDIIAELTQISNGHSDESVRQWAAQTLDTLELRSPTSLKVALTAVRRGKQMTLLEALQMEMNIATAFCNGDSPDFKTGVTAVLIEKIKERPQWSPAHIHEVQDSEILETFFKKYSPENGNVPSLAPPSYLPKPVDLADPMQFALPTEAEIRSMVDGSHRNSGATTITLDELLGMFTRMRGGKAGVREKILEVVDRKCVFEQDKHTDKKWLQWRH
;
A
#
# COMPACT_ATOMS: atom_id res chain seq x y z
N MET A 1 27.80 -41.83 -75.22
CA MET A 1 29.20 -41.60 -75.63
C MET A 1 29.81 -40.64 -74.62
N TYR A 2 30.58 -41.17 -73.66
CA TYR A 2 32.07 -41.08 -73.56
C TYR A 2 32.54 -39.66 -73.21
N ALA A 3 33.43 -39.37 -72.25
CA ALA A 3 34.32 -40.14 -71.37
C ALA A 3 34.82 -39.14 -70.28
N ARG A 4 34.82 -39.47 -68.98
CA ARG A 4 35.90 -40.09 -68.18
C ARG A 4 37.13 -39.19 -67.88
N ASN A 5 37.26 -38.85 -66.59
CA ASN A 5 38.42 -38.93 -65.68
C ASN A 5 39.82 -38.43 -66.10
N PHE A 6 40.43 -37.63 -65.22
CA PHE A 6 41.68 -38.04 -64.55
C PHE A 6 41.83 -37.44 -63.13
N LEU A 7 42.62 -38.15 -62.33
CA LEU A 7 42.67 -38.27 -60.88
C LEU A 7 43.59 -37.26 -60.12
N LEU A 8 43.27 -37.12 -58.82
CA LEU A 8 44.16 -37.05 -57.62
C LEU A 8 45.10 -35.85 -57.40
N ARG A 9 44.85 -35.07 -56.33
CA ARG A 9 45.51 -35.28 -55.02
C ARG A 9 44.93 -34.37 -53.94
N THR A 10 44.68 -34.98 -52.79
CA THR A 10 44.27 -34.40 -51.51
C THR A 10 45.43 -33.66 -50.82
N MET A 11 45.19 -32.44 -50.35
CA MET A 11 45.87 -31.87 -49.18
C MET A 11 44.85 -31.08 -48.36
N THR A 12 44.51 -31.62 -47.19
CA THR A 12 43.68 -31.03 -46.15
C THR A 12 44.46 -29.92 -45.44
N ARG A 13 43.89 -28.72 -45.39
CA ARG A 13 44.33 -27.62 -44.51
C ARG A 13 43.72 -27.83 -43.11
N PRO A 14 44.50 -27.83 -42.02
CA PRO A 14 43.93 -27.83 -40.67
C PRO A 14 43.35 -26.46 -40.32
N SER A 15 42.20 -26.50 -39.65
CA SER A 15 41.40 -25.37 -39.18
C SER A 15 42.10 -24.56 -38.08
N ALA A 16 41.78 -23.26 -38.05
CA ALA A 16 42.20 -22.26 -37.08
C ALA A 16 41.59 -22.47 -35.69
N THR A 17 41.93 -23.58 -35.03
CA THR A 17 41.45 -23.94 -33.66
C THR A 17 42.57 -24.52 -32.79
N ALA A 18 43.78 -23.97 -32.89
CA ALA A 18 44.92 -24.34 -32.03
C ALA A 18 45.64 -23.15 -31.37
N ALA A 19 45.39 -21.90 -31.78
CA ALA A 19 46.06 -20.72 -31.21
C ALA A 19 45.34 -20.08 -30.00
N GLN A 20 44.13 -20.55 -29.64
CA GLN A 20 43.36 -19.99 -28.51
C GLN A 20 43.34 -20.85 -27.24
N ARG A 21 44.06 -21.99 -27.21
CA ARG A 21 44.14 -22.84 -25.99
C ARG A 21 45.46 -22.74 -25.21
N THR A 22 46.46 -22.02 -25.71
CA THR A 22 47.76 -21.87 -25.01
C THR A 22 47.87 -20.56 -24.20
N ALA A 23 46.96 -19.59 -24.40
CA ALA A 23 46.94 -18.35 -23.62
C ALA A 23 46.17 -18.47 -22.27
N ALA A 24 45.40 -19.54 -22.09
CA ALA A 24 44.61 -19.76 -20.86
C ALA A 24 45.38 -20.47 -19.74
N ILE A 25 46.50 -21.15 -20.05
CA ILE A 25 47.27 -21.93 -19.06
C ILE A 25 48.43 -21.09 -18.46
N SER A 26 48.94 -20.08 -19.16
CA SER A 26 50.04 -19.24 -18.65
C SER A 26 49.60 -18.10 -17.72
N ARG A 27 48.30 -17.82 -17.60
CA ARG A 27 47.74 -16.87 -16.60
C ARG A 27 47.35 -17.53 -15.28
N HIS A 28 47.42 -18.85 -15.19
CA HIS A 28 47.05 -19.61 -13.98
C HIS A 28 48.25 -20.06 -13.14
N LEU A 29 49.48 -19.66 -13.51
CA LEU A 29 50.73 -20.09 -12.84
C LEU A 29 51.59 -18.93 -12.28
N MET A 30 51.08 -17.70 -12.25
CA MET A 30 51.75 -16.57 -11.59
C MET A 30 50.78 -15.81 -10.68
N SER A 31 50.40 -16.43 -9.57
CA SER A 31 49.91 -15.73 -8.36
C SER A 31 49.74 -16.76 -7.23
N THR A 32 50.86 -17.28 -6.71
CA THR A 32 50.87 -18.03 -5.46
C THR A 32 51.81 -17.35 -4.48
N SER A 33 51.37 -16.23 -3.91
CA SER A 33 51.78 -15.86 -2.55
C SER A 33 50.60 -16.13 -1.64
N SER A 34 50.73 -17.19 -0.83
CA SER A 34 49.78 -17.56 0.20
C SER A 34 49.77 -16.51 1.32
N SER A 35 48.86 -15.55 1.24
CA SER A 35 48.39 -14.82 2.43
C SER A 35 47.14 -15.52 2.93
N VAL A 36 47.19 -16.04 4.16
CA VAL A 36 46.01 -16.48 4.91
C VAL A 36 44.90 -15.44 4.75
N PRO A 37 43.66 -15.80 4.36
CA PRO A 37 42.58 -14.82 4.30
C PRO A 37 42.38 -14.31 5.71
N LYS A 38 42.78 -13.06 5.97
CA LYS A 38 42.21 -12.33 7.10
C LYS A 38 40.69 -12.31 6.86
N PRO A 39 39.86 -12.56 7.89
CA PRO A 39 38.43 -12.34 7.75
C PRO A 39 38.25 -10.94 7.17
N ARG A 40 37.52 -10.85 6.05
CA ARG A 40 37.03 -9.56 5.59
C ARG A 40 36.22 -9.03 6.77
N VAL A 41 36.79 -8.08 7.49
CA VAL A 41 36.03 -7.23 8.39
C VAL A 41 35.08 -6.52 7.44
N GLU A 42 33.81 -6.91 7.49
CA GLU A 42 32.75 -6.24 6.76
C GLU A 42 32.84 -4.75 7.11
N PRO A 43 32.66 -3.84 6.13
CA PRO A 43 32.42 -2.45 6.49
C PRO A 43 31.28 -2.43 7.51
N PRO A 44 31.32 -1.59 8.55
CA PRO A 44 30.26 -1.55 9.55
C PRO A 44 28.93 -1.47 8.81
N ASP A 45 27.99 -2.38 9.14
CA ASP A 45 26.66 -2.39 8.56
C ASP A 45 26.13 -0.96 8.59
N GLU A 46 25.86 -0.38 7.40
CA GLU A 46 25.27 0.95 7.31
C GLU A 46 23.99 0.97 8.15
N ALA A 47 23.72 2.10 8.82
CA ALA A 47 22.56 2.21 9.70
C ALA A 47 21.26 1.85 8.93
N PRO A 48 20.33 1.11 9.55
CA PRO A 48 19.14 0.62 8.86
C PRO A 48 18.14 1.73 8.51
N VAL A 49 18.34 2.93 9.06
CA VAL A 49 17.72 4.20 8.67
C VAL A 49 18.83 5.23 8.51
N LEU A 50 18.84 5.95 7.39
CA LEU A 50 19.72 7.09 7.16
C LEU A 50 18.93 8.39 7.27
N PHE A 51 19.60 9.47 7.63
CA PHE A 51 19.01 10.80 7.74
C PHE A 51 19.77 11.79 6.88
N GLU A 52 19.04 12.58 6.10
CA GLU A 52 19.59 13.65 5.27
C GLU A 52 18.97 15.00 5.65
N SER A 53 19.78 16.06 5.55
CA SER A 53 19.34 17.44 5.72
C SER A 53 19.73 18.25 4.49
N ASN A 54 18.74 18.77 3.77
CA ASN A 54 18.94 19.66 2.62
C ASN A 54 18.02 20.87 2.76
N GLY A 55 18.61 22.05 3.01
CA GLY A 55 17.84 23.25 3.35
C GLY A 55 16.89 23.01 4.52
N SER A 56 15.60 23.32 4.32
CA SER A 56 14.53 23.09 5.30
C SER A 56 13.90 21.69 5.24
N VAL A 57 14.37 20.83 4.34
CA VAL A 57 13.88 19.44 4.23
C VAL A 57 14.70 18.53 5.14
N ARG A 58 14.01 17.63 5.84
CA ARG A 58 14.59 16.52 6.57
C ARG A 58 14.08 15.22 5.99
N THR A 59 14.98 14.31 5.66
CA THR A 59 14.62 13.06 5.00
C THR A 59 15.06 11.88 5.85
N TYR A 60 14.13 10.98 6.14
CA TYR A 60 14.48 9.64 6.62
C TYR A 60 14.48 8.67 5.44
N ILE A 61 15.47 7.78 5.41
CA ILE A 61 15.69 6.84 4.33
C ILE A 61 15.79 5.44 4.91
N LEU A 62 14.85 4.58 4.56
CA LEU A 62 14.87 3.18 4.97
C LEU A 62 15.97 2.45 4.18
N ASN A 63 16.97 1.90 4.88
CA ASN A 63 18.21 1.37 4.30
C ASN A 63 18.44 -0.10 4.67
N ARG A 64 17.46 -0.95 4.35
CA ARG A 64 17.59 -2.43 4.40
C ARG A 64 17.19 -3.04 3.05
N PRO A 65 17.83 -2.66 1.93
CA PRO A 65 17.38 -3.07 0.59
C PRO A 65 17.37 -4.60 0.38
N LYS A 66 18.28 -5.34 1.05
CA LYS A 66 18.32 -6.82 1.04
C LYS A 66 17.07 -7.48 1.65
N LYS A 67 16.37 -6.76 2.54
CA LYS A 67 15.13 -7.16 3.20
C LYS A 67 13.95 -6.29 2.77
N LEU A 68 14.06 -5.62 1.61
CA LEU A 68 13.00 -4.77 1.05
C LEU A 68 12.55 -3.67 2.01
N ASN A 69 13.48 -3.16 2.81
CA ASN A 69 13.22 -2.12 3.80
C ASN A 69 12.14 -2.49 4.83
N ALA A 70 11.91 -3.79 5.07
CA ALA A 70 10.96 -4.24 6.09
C ALA A 70 11.32 -3.66 7.46
N LEU A 71 10.32 -3.14 8.18
CA LEU A 71 10.50 -2.50 9.47
C LEU A 71 10.92 -3.50 10.54
N ASN A 72 11.89 -3.11 11.37
CA ASN A 72 12.27 -3.87 12.55
C ASN A 72 12.46 -2.93 13.74
N GLU A 73 12.63 -3.52 14.92
CA GLU A 73 12.81 -2.77 16.17
C GLU A 73 13.98 -1.75 16.11
N PRO A 74 15.20 -2.09 15.61
CA PRO A 74 16.26 -1.11 15.42
C PRO A 74 15.86 0.11 14.58
N MET A 75 15.11 -0.08 13.49
CA MET A 75 14.65 1.03 12.65
C MET A 75 13.68 1.93 13.42
N LEU A 76 12.70 1.36 14.11
CA LEU A 76 11.71 2.12 14.88
C LEU A 76 12.38 2.91 16.03
N ASN A 77 13.36 2.30 16.70
CA ASN A 77 14.13 2.93 17.78
C ASN A 77 14.96 4.13 17.30
N ILE A 78 15.41 4.13 16.04
CA ILE A 78 16.18 5.22 15.44
C ILE A 78 15.24 6.28 14.84
N LEU A 79 14.16 5.85 14.18
CA LEU A 79 13.26 6.73 13.44
C LEU A 79 12.43 7.62 14.37
N ARG A 80 11.82 7.05 15.41
CA ARG A 80 10.93 7.78 16.32
C ARG A 80 11.58 9.03 16.95
N PRO A 81 12.69 8.93 17.69
CA PRO A 81 13.27 10.12 18.33
C PRO A 81 13.67 11.19 17.31
N GLN A 82 14.13 10.79 16.12
CA GLN A 82 14.51 11.73 15.08
C GLN A 82 13.31 12.49 14.50
N VAL A 83 12.19 11.79 14.25
CA VAL A 83 10.95 12.43 13.77
C VAL A 83 10.35 13.32 14.85
N GLU A 84 10.33 12.90 16.12
CA GLU A 84 9.87 13.73 17.23
C GLU A 84 10.70 15.00 17.40
N GLU A 85 12.03 14.92 17.22
CA GLU A 85 12.92 16.09 17.17
C GLU A 85 12.54 17.02 16.02
N TRP A 86 12.31 16.47 14.82
CA TRP A 86 11.91 17.27 13.66
C TRP A 86 10.53 17.89 13.81
N CYS A 87 9.59 17.26 14.51
CA CYS A 87 8.28 17.86 14.81
C CYS A 87 8.44 19.17 15.60
N GLN A 88 9.36 19.20 16.56
CA GLN A 88 9.53 20.30 17.51
C GLN A 88 10.56 21.35 17.05
N GLY A 89 11.59 20.95 16.31
CA GLY A 89 12.67 21.85 15.89
C GLY A 89 12.27 22.82 14.79
N SER A 90 12.76 24.06 14.80
CA SER A 90 12.38 25.08 13.79
C SER A 90 13.07 24.92 12.42
N LEU A 91 14.16 24.16 12.35
CA LEU A 91 14.95 24.01 11.11
C LEU A 91 14.31 23.06 10.10
N ALA A 92 13.59 22.05 10.57
CA ALA A 92 12.82 21.15 9.71
C ALA A 92 11.49 21.83 9.36
N LYS A 93 11.29 22.25 8.11
CA LYS A 93 9.99 22.73 7.64
C LYS A 93 9.20 21.68 6.87
N VAL A 94 9.89 20.69 6.28
CA VAL A 94 9.28 19.56 5.55
C VAL A 94 9.96 18.26 5.95
N ILE A 95 9.18 17.20 6.15
CA ILE A 95 9.69 15.85 6.38
C ILE A 95 9.43 15.02 5.11
N VAL A 96 10.41 14.22 4.70
CA VAL A 96 10.32 13.30 3.57
C VAL A 96 10.66 11.89 4.02
N GLY A 97 9.83 10.91 3.64
CA GLY A 97 10.12 9.49 3.78
C GLY A 97 10.42 8.86 2.42
N ARG A 98 11.52 8.11 2.32
CA ARG A 98 11.85 7.28 1.14
C ARG A 98 12.58 5.99 1.51
N GLY A 99 12.69 5.06 0.57
CA GLY A 99 13.45 3.81 0.73
C GLY A 99 14.59 3.69 -0.26
N VAL A 100 15.63 2.92 0.09
CA VAL A 100 16.70 2.54 -0.85
C VAL A 100 16.29 1.32 -1.66
N GLY A 101 16.56 1.34 -2.97
CA GLY A 101 16.43 0.19 -3.86
C GLY A 101 15.00 0.02 -4.37
N ARG A 102 14.53 -1.23 -4.46
CA ARG A 102 13.27 -1.59 -5.15
C ARG A 102 11.99 -1.46 -4.30
N ALA A 103 12.12 -1.02 -3.06
CA ALA A 103 11.02 -0.93 -2.12
C ALA A 103 11.08 0.38 -1.36
N PHE A 104 9.94 1.03 -1.15
CA PHE A 104 9.82 1.99 -0.07
C PHE A 104 9.94 1.24 1.25
N CYS A 105 9.00 0.33 1.52
CA CYS A 105 8.98 -0.57 2.67
C CYS A 105 7.99 -1.73 2.42
N ALA A 106 8.46 -2.97 2.56
CA ALA A 106 7.65 -4.18 2.36
C ALA A 106 7.25 -4.87 3.69
N GLY A 107 6.50 -4.16 4.52
CA GLY A 107 5.93 -4.67 5.77
C GLY A 107 6.85 -4.58 6.98
N GLY A 108 6.42 -5.18 8.09
CA GLY A 108 7.26 -5.44 9.26
C GLY A 108 8.03 -6.75 9.17
N ASP A 109 9.04 -6.93 10.02
CA ASP A 109 9.82 -8.17 10.19
C ASP A 109 8.98 -9.22 10.97
N VAL A 110 7.85 -9.63 10.39
CA VAL A 110 6.85 -10.51 11.03
C VAL A 110 7.39 -11.92 11.33
N GLU A 111 8.44 -12.36 10.63
CA GLU A 111 9.19 -13.57 10.96
C GLU A 111 9.79 -13.46 12.38
N THR A 112 10.37 -12.31 12.71
CA THR A 112 10.90 -12.03 14.04
C THR A 112 9.79 -11.92 15.08
N VAL A 113 8.66 -11.28 14.73
CA VAL A 113 7.48 -11.18 15.61
C VAL A 113 6.95 -12.56 15.99
N VAL A 114 6.71 -13.45 15.02
CA VAL A 114 6.19 -14.81 15.27
C VAL A 114 7.16 -15.65 16.09
N ARG A 115 8.46 -15.50 15.87
CA ARG A 115 9.49 -16.13 16.68
C ARG A 115 9.41 -15.67 18.14
N TYR A 116 9.26 -14.37 18.39
CA TYR A 116 9.09 -13.85 19.74
C TYR A 116 7.76 -14.26 20.37
N ALA A 117 6.66 -14.25 19.62
CA ALA A 117 5.34 -14.65 20.10
C ALA A 117 5.26 -16.14 20.49
N SER A 118 6.08 -16.99 19.87
CA SER A 118 6.12 -18.44 20.09
C SER A 118 6.67 -18.86 21.46
N ASP A 119 7.30 -17.95 22.20
CA ASP A 119 7.82 -18.18 23.55
C ASP A 119 7.23 -17.15 24.51
N ALA A 120 6.67 -17.61 25.64
CA ALA A 120 6.05 -16.76 26.64
C ALA A 120 7.01 -15.70 27.20
N GLU A 121 8.31 -16.00 27.32
CA GLU A 121 9.31 -15.05 27.84
C GLU A 121 9.59 -13.92 26.84
N THR A 122 9.57 -14.21 25.54
CA THR A 122 9.84 -13.21 24.50
C THR A 122 8.59 -12.58 23.90
N ARG A 123 7.40 -13.12 24.16
CA ARG A 123 6.12 -12.60 23.64
C ARG A 123 5.90 -11.11 23.91
N PRO A 124 6.27 -10.54 25.08
CA PRO A 124 6.17 -9.09 25.27
C PRO A 124 6.92 -8.27 24.22
N LYS A 125 8.01 -8.78 23.63
CA LYS A 125 8.74 -8.11 22.54
C LYS A 125 7.97 -8.09 21.23
N ALA A 126 7.19 -9.14 20.94
CA ALA A 126 6.32 -9.16 19.76
C ALA A 126 5.22 -8.09 19.88
N ILE A 127 4.64 -7.94 21.07
CA ILE A 127 3.63 -6.92 21.37
C ILE A 127 4.25 -5.52 21.34
N ASP A 128 5.45 -5.34 21.91
CA ASP A 128 6.20 -4.07 21.90
C ASP A 128 6.57 -3.60 20.49
N PHE A 129 6.84 -4.53 19.55
CA PHE A 129 7.07 -4.19 18.15
C PHE A 129 5.85 -3.49 17.53
N PHE A 130 4.65 -4.09 17.63
CA PHE A 130 3.41 -3.49 17.12
C PHE A 130 3.08 -2.17 17.83
N HIS A 131 3.30 -2.11 19.16
CA HIS A 131 3.10 -0.87 19.92
C HIS A 131 3.95 0.27 19.37
N ARG A 132 5.25 0.03 19.13
CA ARG A 132 6.16 1.03 18.55
C ARG A 132 5.78 1.41 17.13
N GLU A 133 5.40 0.42 16.30
CA GLU A 133 4.99 0.65 14.92
C GLU A 133 3.74 1.54 14.85
N PHE A 134 2.70 1.20 15.60
CA PHE A 134 1.43 1.95 15.59
C PHE A 134 1.58 3.36 16.20
N GLU A 135 2.43 3.54 17.22
CA GLU A 135 2.75 4.89 17.69
C GLU A 135 3.53 5.70 16.64
N MET A 136 4.47 5.08 15.91
CA MET A 136 5.20 5.72 14.82
C MET A 136 4.25 6.14 13.68
N ASP A 137 3.30 5.28 13.31
CA ASP A 137 2.29 5.58 12.29
C ASP A 137 1.45 6.80 12.69
N TYR A 138 0.99 6.85 13.94
CA TYR A 138 0.25 8.01 14.45
C TYR A 138 1.12 9.27 14.48
N ILE A 139 2.39 9.18 14.91
CA ILE A 139 3.31 10.32 14.94
C ILE A 139 3.50 10.92 13.53
N LEU A 140 3.64 10.08 12.50
CA LEU A 140 3.74 10.53 11.11
C LEU A 140 2.43 11.10 10.57
N ALA A 141 1.29 10.53 10.95
CA ALA A 141 -0.02 11.07 10.59
C ALA A 141 -0.28 12.45 11.23
N ALA A 142 0.16 12.63 12.48
CA ALA A 142 -0.08 13.82 13.29
C ALA A 142 1.07 14.85 13.24
N VAL A 143 2.08 14.63 12.40
CA VAL A 143 3.21 15.54 12.25
C VAL A 143 2.73 16.97 11.96
N PRO A 144 3.12 17.99 12.75
CA PRO A 144 2.58 19.36 12.63
C PRO A 144 3.19 20.14 11.46
N LYS A 145 3.70 19.43 10.45
CA LYS A 145 4.47 19.95 9.33
C LYS A 145 4.13 19.17 8.08
N PRO A 146 4.31 19.74 6.88
CA PRO A 146 4.21 18.98 5.65
C PRO A 146 5.06 17.71 5.67
N TYR A 147 4.42 16.58 5.38
CA TYR A 147 5.06 15.28 5.29
C TYR A 147 4.80 14.67 3.93
N VAL A 148 5.88 14.33 3.24
CA VAL A 148 5.90 13.74 1.89
C VAL A 148 6.41 12.30 1.96
N ALA A 149 5.57 11.33 1.64
CA ALA A 149 5.95 9.93 1.48
C ALA A 149 6.16 9.62 -0.01
N VAL A 150 7.40 9.23 -0.36
CA VAL A 150 7.75 8.79 -1.72
C VAL A 150 7.65 7.27 -1.78
N MET A 151 6.54 6.76 -2.30
CA MET A 151 6.22 5.34 -2.38
C MET A 151 6.83 4.69 -3.64
N ASP A 152 8.08 5.04 -3.99
CA ASP A 152 8.77 4.51 -5.17
C ASP A 152 9.23 3.07 -4.91
N GLY A 153 8.44 2.11 -5.38
CA GLY A 153 8.65 0.68 -5.16
C GLY A 153 7.57 0.00 -4.30
N ILE A 154 7.88 -1.21 -3.83
CA ILE A 154 6.98 -1.99 -2.97
C ILE A 154 6.66 -1.22 -1.68
N THR A 155 5.36 -1.08 -1.39
CA THR A 155 4.78 -0.39 -0.23
C THR A 155 3.69 -1.30 0.35
N MET A 156 4.02 -2.09 1.37
CA MET A 156 3.10 -3.09 1.95
C MET A 156 3.14 -3.06 3.47
N GLY A 157 2.06 -3.46 4.16
CA GLY A 157 1.98 -3.55 5.63
C GLY A 157 2.50 -2.28 6.31
N GLY A 158 3.50 -2.40 7.20
CA GLY A 158 4.21 -1.26 7.80
C GLY A 158 4.64 -0.14 6.85
N GLY A 159 4.98 -0.42 5.60
CA GLY A 159 5.26 0.62 4.59
C GLY A 159 4.03 1.45 4.21
N VAL A 160 2.85 0.83 4.21
CA VAL A 160 1.58 1.54 4.09
C VAL A 160 1.33 2.39 5.34
N GLY A 161 1.59 1.85 6.54
CA GLY A 161 1.48 2.59 7.82
C GLY A 161 2.24 3.92 7.81
N LEU A 162 3.52 3.86 7.43
CA LEU A 162 4.37 5.04 7.35
C LEU A 162 3.93 6.08 6.31
N SER A 163 3.13 5.70 5.30
CA SER A 163 2.89 6.54 4.11
C SER A 163 1.43 6.97 3.93
N VAL A 164 0.45 6.13 4.25
CA VAL A 164 -0.96 6.31 3.87
C VAL A 164 -1.62 7.53 4.52
N ASN A 165 -1.13 7.92 5.69
CA ASN A 165 -1.60 9.11 6.41
C ASN A 165 -0.73 10.35 6.16
N ALA A 166 0.26 10.27 5.26
CA ALA A 166 1.05 11.43 4.87
C ALA A 166 0.17 12.45 4.12
N HIS A 167 0.47 13.73 4.33
CA HIS A 167 -0.17 14.84 3.61
C HIS A 167 0.03 14.73 2.09
N PHE A 168 1.25 14.37 1.66
CA PHE A 168 1.58 14.14 0.27
C PHE A 168 2.10 12.72 0.11
N ARG A 169 1.34 11.91 -0.62
CA ARG A 169 1.68 10.53 -0.99
C ARG A 169 1.97 10.48 -2.47
N ILE A 170 3.21 10.21 -2.82
CA ILE A 170 3.69 10.19 -4.20
C ILE A 170 3.85 8.74 -4.63
N ALA A 171 3.00 8.30 -5.55
CA ALA A 171 3.19 7.07 -6.28
C ALA A 171 4.03 7.30 -7.54
N THR A 172 4.70 6.26 -8.01
CA THR A 172 5.47 6.18 -9.25
C THR A 172 5.03 4.95 -10.03
N GLU A 173 5.53 4.76 -11.24
CA GLU A 173 5.35 3.53 -12.02
C GLU A 173 5.86 2.26 -11.30
N ASN A 174 6.73 2.41 -10.30
CA ASN A 174 7.27 1.30 -9.50
C ASN A 174 6.43 0.99 -8.25
N THR A 175 5.46 1.83 -7.89
CA THR A 175 4.68 1.63 -6.68
C THR A 175 3.87 0.34 -6.78
N VAL A 176 4.03 -0.54 -5.79
CA VAL A 176 3.19 -1.74 -5.62
C VAL A 176 2.63 -1.69 -4.20
N PHE A 177 1.33 -1.40 -4.10
CA PHE A 177 0.61 -1.23 -2.85
C PHE A 177 -0.22 -2.48 -2.54
N ALA A 178 -0.11 -3.02 -1.32
CA ALA A 178 -0.97 -4.11 -0.84
C ALA A 178 -0.99 -4.20 0.70
N MET A 179 -2.05 -4.84 1.20
CA MET A 179 -2.18 -5.29 2.59
C MET A 179 -2.30 -6.82 2.61
N PRO A 180 -1.18 -7.56 2.44
CA PRO A 180 -1.20 -9.02 2.25
C PRO A 180 -1.34 -9.82 3.55
N GLU A 181 -1.77 -9.22 4.65
CA GLU A 181 -1.73 -9.82 6.00
C GLU A 181 -2.63 -11.07 6.11
N THR A 182 -3.77 -11.10 5.41
CA THR A 182 -4.66 -12.29 5.40
C THR A 182 -4.01 -13.52 4.77
N LYS A 183 -2.97 -13.33 3.94
CA LYS A 183 -2.18 -14.41 3.33
C LYS A 183 -1.24 -15.07 4.35
N ILE A 184 -0.83 -14.35 5.39
CA ILE A 184 0.06 -14.85 6.44
C ILE A 184 -0.70 -15.21 7.73
N GLY A 185 -2.03 -15.31 7.68
CA GLY A 185 -2.85 -15.65 8.83
C GLY A 185 -2.96 -14.53 9.87
N TYR A 186 -2.81 -13.28 9.43
CA TYR A 186 -2.97 -12.07 10.22
C TYR A 186 -4.04 -11.16 9.57
N CYS A 187 -4.36 -10.00 10.14
CA CYS A 187 -5.27 -9.04 9.52
C CYS A 187 -4.55 -7.72 9.18
N PRO A 188 -5.07 -6.93 8.21
CA PRO A 188 -4.55 -5.61 7.94
C PRO A 188 -4.52 -4.74 9.21
N ASP A 189 -3.38 -4.09 9.46
CA ASP A 189 -3.09 -3.27 10.63
C ASP A 189 -2.59 -1.87 10.21
N VAL A 190 -1.81 -1.18 11.06
CA VAL A 190 -1.20 0.14 10.78
C VAL A 190 -2.19 1.24 10.37
N GLY A 191 -3.41 1.17 10.92
CA GLY A 191 -4.54 2.04 10.62
C GLY A 191 -5.35 1.59 9.40
N ALA A 192 -5.15 0.39 8.88
CA ALA A 192 -5.89 -0.14 7.73
C ALA A 192 -7.39 -0.15 7.93
N SER A 193 -7.87 -0.48 9.13
CA SER A 193 -9.30 -0.39 9.44
C SER A 193 -9.84 1.05 9.29
N TYR A 194 -9.00 2.06 9.52
CA TYR A 194 -9.35 3.47 9.32
C TYR A 194 -9.35 3.90 7.85
N PHE A 195 -8.25 3.69 7.12
CA PHE A 195 -8.15 4.21 5.75
C PHE A 195 -8.88 3.34 4.73
N LEU A 196 -8.87 2.01 4.85
CA LEU A 196 -9.58 1.11 3.92
C LEU A 196 -11.10 1.26 4.03
N SER A 197 -11.63 1.69 5.17
CA SER A 197 -13.06 1.95 5.33
C SER A 197 -13.53 3.29 4.73
N ARG A 198 -12.59 4.11 4.24
CA ARG A 198 -12.84 5.48 3.76
C ARG A 198 -12.50 5.71 2.28
N VAL A 199 -11.84 4.75 1.63
CA VAL A 199 -11.70 4.79 0.16
C VAL A 199 -13.06 4.60 -0.50
N ASP A 200 -13.19 5.05 -1.74
CA ASP A 200 -14.47 4.99 -2.46
C ASP A 200 -15.00 3.55 -2.57
N GLY A 201 -16.32 3.39 -2.51
CA GLY A 201 -17.01 2.11 -2.66
C GLY A 201 -16.48 1.05 -1.68
N GLU A 202 -16.21 -0.15 -2.18
CA GLU A 202 -15.73 -1.28 -1.36
C GLU A 202 -14.32 -1.77 -1.74
N ILE A 203 -13.53 -0.93 -2.44
CA ILE A 203 -12.14 -1.30 -2.80
C ILE A 203 -11.30 -1.59 -1.57
N GLY A 204 -11.47 -0.83 -0.50
CA GLY A 204 -10.70 -1.07 0.72
C GLY A 204 -11.05 -2.40 1.37
N THR A 205 -12.33 -2.77 1.41
CA THR A 205 -12.78 -4.11 1.86
C THR A 205 -12.20 -5.21 0.96
N TYR A 206 -12.23 -5.02 -0.37
CA TYR A 206 -11.62 -5.96 -1.32
C TYR A 206 -10.13 -6.19 -1.01
N LEU A 207 -9.34 -5.12 -0.88
CA LEU A 207 -7.91 -5.22 -0.59
C LEU A 207 -7.63 -5.80 0.79
N ALA A 208 -8.43 -5.47 1.80
CA ALA A 208 -8.31 -6.00 3.14
C ALA A 208 -8.46 -7.53 3.19
N LEU A 209 -9.39 -8.07 2.41
CA LEU A 209 -9.71 -9.51 2.41
C LEU A 209 -8.79 -10.30 1.49
N THR A 210 -8.63 -9.83 0.25
CA THR A 210 -7.85 -10.54 -0.77
C THR A 210 -6.34 -10.42 -0.55
N GLY A 211 -5.87 -9.30 0.02
CA GLY A 211 -4.46 -8.96 0.05
C GLY A 211 -3.86 -8.73 -1.35
N ASP A 212 -4.70 -8.41 -2.32
CA ASP A 212 -4.29 -8.13 -3.70
C ASP A 212 -3.48 -6.83 -3.82
N THR A 213 -2.75 -6.73 -4.92
CA THR A 213 -1.92 -5.57 -5.23
C THR A 213 -2.62 -4.61 -6.17
N ILE A 214 -2.54 -3.31 -5.87
CA ILE A 214 -2.72 -2.24 -6.85
C ILE A 214 -1.37 -1.59 -7.13
N SER A 215 -1.12 -1.22 -8.38
CA SER A 215 0.22 -0.77 -8.81
C SER A 215 0.15 0.51 -9.62
N GLY A 216 1.26 1.26 -9.60
CA GLY A 216 1.46 2.45 -10.40
C GLY A 216 0.33 3.47 -10.22
N ARG A 217 -0.20 3.93 -11.36
CA ARG A 217 -1.25 4.95 -11.40
C ARG A 217 -2.55 4.53 -10.73
N ALA A 218 -2.86 3.24 -10.63
CA ALA A 218 -4.05 2.76 -9.93
C ALA A 218 -4.04 3.15 -8.43
N VAL A 219 -2.86 3.24 -7.82
CA VAL A 219 -2.68 3.69 -6.42
C VAL A 219 -3.17 5.15 -6.29
N PHE A 220 -2.87 5.98 -7.27
CA PHE A 220 -3.34 7.37 -7.35
C PHE A 220 -4.83 7.47 -7.70
N GLU A 221 -5.30 6.73 -8.71
CA GLU A 221 -6.70 6.78 -9.17
C GLU A 221 -7.72 6.36 -8.10
N HIS A 222 -7.32 5.47 -7.18
CA HIS A 222 -8.16 5.00 -6.07
C HIS A 222 -7.93 5.70 -4.73
N GLY A 223 -7.12 6.77 -4.71
CA GLY A 223 -6.98 7.64 -3.53
C GLY A 223 -5.92 7.20 -2.51
N PHE A 224 -5.23 6.07 -2.73
CA PHE A 224 -4.11 5.64 -1.88
C PHE A 224 -2.89 6.54 -2.05
N ALA A 225 -2.70 7.16 -3.21
CA ALA A 225 -1.74 8.23 -3.44
C ALA A 225 -2.44 9.56 -3.75
N THR A 226 -1.82 10.66 -3.33
CA THR A 226 -2.28 12.03 -3.68
C THR A 226 -1.73 12.49 -5.02
N HIS A 227 -0.57 11.98 -5.43
CA HIS A 227 0.14 12.39 -6.64
C HIS A 227 0.75 11.17 -7.32
N TYR A 228 0.93 11.28 -8.65
CA TYR A 228 1.64 10.31 -9.45
C TYR A 228 2.76 11.00 -10.23
N VAL A 229 4.00 10.73 -9.86
CA VAL A 229 5.20 11.37 -10.43
C VAL A 229 6.11 10.27 -10.95
N PRO A 230 6.56 10.32 -12.23
CA PRO A 230 7.51 9.33 -12.73
C PRO A 230 8.78 9.26 -11.88
N SER A 231 9.26 8.06 -11.59
CA SER A 231 10.43 7.81 -10.71
C SER A 231 11.66 8.64 -11.11
N ARG A 232 11.88 8.80 -12.43
CA ARG A 232 12.96 9.62 -13.01
C ARG A 232 12.93 11.11 -12.63
N ARG A 233 11.78 11.65 -12.22
CA ARG A 233 11.61 13.05 -11.78
C ARG A 233 11.76 13.25 -10.28
N ILE A 234 11.72 12.16 -9.49
CA ILE A 234 11.82 12.23 -8.03
C ILE A 234 13.09 12.96 -7.54
N PRO A 235 14.30 12.71 -8.09
CA PRO A 235 15.49 13.45 -7.65
C PRO A 235 15.36 14.97 -7.85
N ALA A 236 14.85 15.41 -9.00
CA ALA A 236 14.63 16.83 -9.28
C ALA A 236 13.56 17.42 -8.36
N LEU A 237 12.47 16.68 -8.11
CA LEU A 237 11.43 17.07 -7.17
C LEU A 237 12.00 17.32 -5.76
N LEU A 238 12.83 16.42 -5.25
CA LEU A 238 13.43 16.55 -3.92
C LEU A 238 14.36 17.78 -3.79
N GLU A 239 15.17 18.06 -4.82
CA GLU A 239 16.00 19.28 -4.87
C GLU A 239 15.13 20.55 -4.89
N ARG A 240 14.06 20.56 -5.68
CA ARG A 240 13.13 21.70 -5.75
C ARG A 240 12.39 21.90 -4.43
N LEU A 241 12.00 20.83 -3.75
CA LEU A 241 11.41 20.89 -2.41
C LEU A 241 12.38 21.50 -1.39
N ALA A 242 13.67 21.13 -1.46
CA ALA A 242 14.71 21.68 -0.58
C ALA A 242 14.98 23.18 -0.82
N ALA A 243 14.72 23.66 -2.05
CA ALA A 243 14.88 25.06 -2.44
C ALA A 243 13.67 25.95 -2.08
N LEU A 244 12.57 25.41 -1.55
CA LEU A 244 11.42 26.22 -1.13
C LEU A 244 11.76 27.05 0.12
N GLU A 245 11.71 28.38 0.00
CA GLU A 245 11.89 29.28 1.14
C GLU A 245 10.77 29.14 2.18
N GLU A 246 9.51 29.13 1.70
CA GLU A 246 8.31 28.95 2.53
C GLU A 246 7.46 27.76 2.05
N PRO A 247 7.74 26.55 2.55
CA PRO A 247 7.11 25.32 2.11
C PRO A 247 5.74 25.12 2.79
N THR A 248 4.78 25.99 2.45
CA THR A 248 3.37 25.78 2.83
C THR A 248 2.81 24.55 2.13
N TYR A 249 1.74 23.95 2.67
CA TYR A 249 1.04 22.83 2.01
C TYR A 249 0.67 23.14 0.55
N ARG A 250 0.16 24.35 0.28
CA ARG A 250 -0.18 24.76 -1.09
C ARG A 250 1.06 24.86 -1.98
N ALA A 251 2.15 25.48 -1.51
CA ALA A 251 3.38 25.61 -2.29
C ALA A 251 3.98 24.23 -2.63
N ILE A 252 3.95 23.29 -1.69
CA ILE A 252 4.40 21.91 -1.90
C ILE A 252 3.50 21.21 -2.92
N ASN A 253 2.18 21.31 -2.76
CA ASN A 253 1.22 20.74 -3.73
C ASN A 253 1.49 21.27 -5.14
N ASP A 254 1.53 22.59 -5.30
CA ASP A 254 1.73 23.25 -6.60
C ASP A 254 3.08 22.87 -7.23
N LEU A 255 4.11 22.60 -6.41
CA LEU A 255 5.40 22.11 -6.89
C LEU A 255 5.33 20.66 -7.35
N ILE A 256 4.69 19.76 -6.58
CA ILE A 256 4.54 18.35 -6.97
C ILE A 256 3.71 18.24 -8.27
N GLU A 257 2.64 19.04 -8.41
CA GLU A 257 1.80 19.05 -9.63
C GLU A 257 2.59 19.43 -10.89
N GLN A 258 3.66 20.23 -10.77
CA GLN A 258 4.54 20.56 -11.91
C GLN A 258 5.43 19.39 -12.35
N GLU A 259 5.64 18.40 -11.48
CA GLU A 259 6.45 17.22 -11.77
C GLU A 259 5.60 16.03 -12.26
N VAL A 260 4.27 16.12 -12.15
CA VAL A 260 3.35 15.12 -12.69
C VAL A 260 3.52 15.03 -14.21
N ALA A 261 3.46 13.80 -14.73
CA ALA A 261 3.42 13.56 -16.17
C ALA A 261 1.99 13.25 -16.61
N GLU A 262 1.65 13.71 -17.81
CA GLU A 262 0.44 13.28 -18.51
C GLU A 262 0.44 11.75 -18.66
N ARG A 263 -0.76 11.21 -18.80
CA ARG A 263 -0.95 9.77 -18.99
C ARG A 263 -0.36 9.36 -20.33
N GLU A 264 0.54 8.39 -20.31
CA GLU A 264 1.08 7.82 -21.55
C GLU A 264 0.00 6.92 -22.19
N PRO A 265 -0.11 6.86 -23.54
CA PRO A 265 -1.16 6.07 -24.21
C PRO A 265 -1.15 4.56 -23.89
N ASP A 266 0.01 4.02 -23.55
CA ASP A 266 0.23 2.62 -23.18
C ASP A 266 0.18 2.36 -21.67
N GLU A 267 -0.06 3.41 -20.86
CA GLU A 267 -0.14 3.30 -19.41
C GLU A 267 -1.38 2.50 -18.99
N VAL A 268 -1.13 1.33 -18.38
CA VAL A 268 -2.16 0.38 -17.96
C VAL A 268 -3.14 1.06 -17.02
N SER A 269 -4.41 1.11 -17.43
CA SER A 269 -5.50 1.56 -16.57
C SER A 269 -5.75 0.59 -15.43
N THR A 270 -6.21 1.11 -14.29
CA THR A 270 -6.83 0.25 -13.28
C THR A 270 -7.94 -0.63 -13.88
N SER A 271 -8.03 -1.88 -13.42
CA SER A 271 -9.13 -2.79 -13.76
C SER A 271 -10.41 -2.50 -12.97
N PHE A 272 -10.32 -1.80 -11.83
CA PHE A 272 -11.45 -1.49 -10.95
C PHE A 272 -12.22 -0.22 -11.37
N VAL A 273 -12.72 -0.22 -12.60
CA VAL A 273 -13.62 0.81 -13.16
C VAL A 273 -14.84 0.17 -13.81
N GLY A 274 -15.88 0.97 -14.10
CA GLY A 274 -17.04 0.54 -14.88
C GLY A 274 -17.77 -0.68 -14.30
N ALA A 275 -18.09 -1.66 -15.14
CA ALA A 275 -18.85 -2.84 -14.74
C ALA A 275 -18.15 -3.69 -13.66
N LYS A 276 -16.82 -3.86 -13.75
CA LYS A 276 -16.05 -4.59 -12.74
C LYS A 276 -16.07 -3.87 -11.40
N ARG A 277 -15.96 -2.53 -11.41
CA ARG A 277 -16.10 -1.73 -10.18
C ARG A 277 -17.49 -1.85 -9.57
N ALA A 278 -18.54 -1.81 -10.38
CA ALA A 278 -19.90 -1.98 -9.88
C ALA A 278 -20.13 -3.37 -9.26
N ALA A 279 -19.59 -4.43 -9.88
CA ALA A 279 -19.64 -5.78 -9.33
C ALA A 279 -18.84 -5.91 -8.02
N LEU A 280 -17.67 -5.28 -7.92
CA LEU A 280 -16.87 -5.20 -6.69
C LEU A 280 -17.65 -4.52 -5.57
N ASP A 281 -18.21 -3.34 -5.82
CA ASP A 281 -19.00 -2.60 -4.82
C ASP A 281 -20.24 -3.41 -4.38
N SER A 282 -20.88 -4.18 -5.30
CA SER A 282 -22.01 -5.05 -4.94
C SER A 282 -21.57 -6.22 -4.06
N ALA A 283 -20.49 -6.92 -4.44
CA ALA A 283 -19.99 -8.09 -3.74
C ALA A 283 -19.47 -7.79 -2.34
N PHE A 284 -18.71 -6.70 -2.17
CA PHE A 284 -17.98 -6.43 -0.93
C PHE A 284 -18.74 -5.53 0.06
N ARG A 285 -19.99 -5.12 -0.22
CA ARG A 285 -20.79 -4.30 0.71
C ARG A 285 -21.35 -5.07 1.91
N HIS A 286 -21.36 -6.40 1.85
CA HIS A 286 -21.97 -7.25 2.87
C HIS A 286 -21.19 -7.20 4.20
N ASN A 287 -21.84 -7.61 5.29
CA ASN A 287 -21.25 -7.56 6.64
C ASN A 287 -20.69 -8.90 7.12
N THR A 288 -20.86 -9.96 6.33
CA THR A 288 -20.28 -11.29 6.60
C THR A 288 -19.44 -11.74 5.40
N VAL A 289 -18.42 -12.57 5.65
CA VAL A 289 -17.57 -13.09 4.56
C VAL A 289 -18.34 -14.08 3.71
N GLU A 290 -19.25 -14.84 4.32
CA GLU A 290 -20.13 -15.80 3.66
C GLU A 290 -21.04 -15.13 2.64
N ASP A 291 -21.65 -14.00 2.97
CA ASP A 291 -22.49 -13.26 2.03
C ASP A 291 -21.67 -12.70 0.86
N ILE A 292 -20.44 -12.25 1.11
CA ILE A 292 -19.50 -11.80 0.06
C ILE A 292 -19.19 -12.97 -0.89
N ILE A 293 -18.86 -14.15 -0.34
CA ILE A 293 -18.59 -15.37 -1.14
C ILE A 293 -19.83 -15.78 -1.95
N ALA A 294 -21.03 -15.70 -1.36
CA ALA A 294 -22.28 -16.03 -2.02
C ALA A 294 -22.56 -15.09 -3.21
N GLU A 295 -22.43 -13.77 -3.01
CA GLU A 295 -22.63 -12.77 -4.08
C GLU A 295 -21.58 -12.93 -5.18
N LEU A 296 -20.30 -13.14 -4.85
CA LEU A 296 -19.25 -13.43 -5.84
C LEU A 296 -19.54 -14.70 -6.64
N THR A 297 -20.08 -15.73 -6.00
CA THR A 297 -20.47 -16.99 -6.68
C THR A 297 -21.60 -16.74 -7.68
N GLN A 298 -22.60 -15.92 -7.31
CA GLN A 298 -23.68 -15.53 -8.22
C GLN A 298 -23.16 -14.71 -9.40
N ILE A 299 -22.27 -13.74 -9.15
CA ILE A 299 -21.64 -12.91 -10.18
C ILE A 299 -20.83 -13.80 -11.14
N SER A 300 -20.00 -14.70 -10.61
CA SER A 300 -19.17 -15.63 -11.39
C SER A 300 -20.00 -16.50 -12.33
N ASN A 301 -21.18 -16.95 -11.90
CA ASN A 301 -22.02 -17.85 -12.66
C ASN A 301 -22.99 -17.16 -13.63
N GLY A 302 -23.39 -15.91 -13.35
CA GLY A 302 -24.56 -15.29 -13.98
C GLY A 302 -24.41 -13.87 -14.50
N HIS A 303 -23.31 -13.16 -14.20
CA HIS A 303 -23.12 -11.79 -14.71
C HIS A 303 -23.03 -11.78 -16.24
N SER A 304 -23.54 -10.77 -16.93
CA SER A 304 -23.58 -10.73 -18.41
C SER A 304 -22.20 -10.54 -19.06
N ASP A 305 -21.34 -9.74 -18.42
CA ASP A 305 -19.95 -9.48 -18.84
C ASP A 305 -18.99 -10.61 -18.40
N GLU A 306 -18.32 -11.24 -19.36
CA GLU A 306 -17.34 -12.33 -19.14
C GLU A 306 -16.14 -11.88 -18.29
N SER A 307 -15.65 -10.65 -18.48
CA SER A 307 -14.50 -10.14 -17.73
C SER A 307 -14.82 -9.95 -16.24
N VAL A 308 -16.09 -9.69 -15.92
CA VAL A 308 -16.60 -9.62 -14.54
C VAL A 308 -16.77 -11.01 -13.96
N ARG A 309 -17.30 -11.98 -14.73
CA ARG A 309 -17.39 -13.39 -14.31
C ARG A 309 -16.01 -13.96 -13.95
N GLN A 310 -15.02 -13.74 -14.81
CA GLN A 310 -13.65 -14.21 -14.59
C GLN A 310 -13.00 -13.56 -13.36
N TRP A 311 -13.19 -12.26 -13.18
CA TRP A 311 -12.69 -11.56 -11.99
C TRP A 311 -13.32 -12.12 -10.70
N ALA A 312 -14.63 -12.37 -10.69
CA ALA A 312 -15.31 -12.92 -9.52
C ALA A 312 -14.81 -14.34 -9.20
N ALA A 313 -14.64 -15.20 -10.21
CA ALA A 313 -14.05 -16.53 -10.05
C ALA A 313 -12.63 -16.48 -9.46
N GLN A 314 -11.76 -15.63 -10.02
CA GLN A 314 -10.39 -15.44 -9.53
C GLN A 314 -10.36 -14.88 -8.09
N THR A 315 -11.32 -14.04 -7.75
CA THR A 315 -11.46 -13.48 -6.39
C THR A 315 -11.86 -14.58 -5.41
N LEU A 316 -12.79 -15.47 -5.78
CA LEU A 316 -13.15 -16.64 -4.96
C LEU A 316 -11.94 -17.55 -4.72
N ASP A 317 -11.19 -17.88 -5.77
CA ASP A 317 -9.95 -18.66 -5.66
C ASP A 317 -8.95 -18.00 -4.70
N THR A 318 -8.85 -16.67 -4.77
CA THR A 318 -7.96 -15.89 -3.92
C THR A 318 -8.38 -15.92 -2.46
N LEU A 319 -9.68 -15.75 -2.16
CA LEU A 319 -10.22 -15.81 -0.81
C LEU A 319 -10.07 -17.19 -0.19
N GLU A 320 -10.23 -18.26 -0.97
CA GLU A 320 -10.05 -19.63 -0.49
C GLU A 320 -8.62 -19.89 0.01
N LEU A 321 -7.62 -19.21 -0.57
CA LEU A 321 -6.22 -19.32 -0.13
C LEU A 321 -5.92 -18.58 1.19
N ARG A 322 -6.82 -17.75 1.70
CA ARG A 322 -6.60 -16.94 2.92
C ARG A 322 -7.05 -17.68 4.18
N SER A 323 -6.54 -17.24 5.33
CA SER A 323 -6.99 -17.75 6.63
C SER A 323 -8.46 -17.37 6.85
N PRO A 324 -9.36 -18.34 7.12
CA PRO A 324 -10.76 -18.08 7.42
C PRO A 324 -10.95 -17.13 8.61
N THR A 325 -10.16 -17.33 9.67
CA THR A 325 -10.14 -16.45 10.86
C THR A 325 -9.78 -15.02 10.47
N SER A 326 -8.71 -14.86 9.70
CA SER A 326 -8.18 -13.56 9.30
C SER A 326 -9.15 -12.78 8.42
N LEU A 327 -9.86 -13.44 7.52
CA LEU A 327 -10.90 -12.82 6.70
C LEU A 327 -12.01 -12.19 7.56
N LYS A 328 -12.51 -12.92 8.56
CA LYS A 328 -13.57 -12.43 9.45
C LYS A 328 -13.09 -11.31 10.37
N VAL A 329 -11.88 -11.42 10.90
CA VAL A 329 -11.26 -10.34 11.70
C VAL A 329 -11.08 -9.08 10.85
N ALA A 330 -10.53 -9.20 9.63
CA ALA A 330 -10.31 -8.09 8.72
C ALA A 330 -11.61 -7.38 8.33
N LEU A 331 -12.65 -8.14 7.94
CA LEU A 331 -13.96 -7.56 7.61
C LEU A 331 -14.55 -6.79 8.81
N THR A 332 -14.53 -7.42 9.99
CA THR A 332 -15.05 -6.80 11.21
C THR A 332 -14.29 -5.53 11.57
N ALA A 333 -12.96 -5.54 11.48
CA ALA A 333 -12.12 -4.38 11.75
C ALA A 333 -12.42 -3.22 10.79
N VAL A 334 -12.48 -3.47 9.47
CA VAL A 334 -12.81 -2.44 8.47
C VAL A 334 -14.21 -1.85 8.72
N ARG A 335 -15.21 -2.67 9.04
CA ARG A 335 -16.58 -2.17 9.33
C ARG A 335 -16.62 -1.28 10.58
N ARG A 336 -15.89 -1.64 11.64
CA ARG A 336 -15.79 -0.82 12.87
C ARG A 336 -14.98 0.46 12.65
N GLY A 337 -13.86 0.37 11.94
CA GLY A 337 -12.96 1.49 11.67
C GLY A 337 -13.60 2.66 10.95
N LYS A 338 -14.70 2.43 10.21
CA LYS A 338 -15.50 3.47 9.54
C LYS A 338 -15.99 4.58 10.50
N GLN A 339 -16.24 4.25 11.76
CA GLN A 339 -16.75 5.18 12.77
C GLN A 339 -15.69 5.62 13.78
N MET A 340 -14.45 5.16 13.62
CA MET A 340 -13.34 5.45 14.54
C MET A 340 -12.46 6.56 14.00
N THR A 341 -11.85 7.32 14.91
CA THR A 341 -10.66 8.12 14.63
C THR A 341 -9.45 7.22 14.34
N LEU A 342 -8.38 7.77 13.79
CA LEU A 342 -7.17 7.00 13.49
C LEU A 342 -6.57 6.35 14.76
N LEU A 343 -6.52 7.08 15.87
CA LEU A 343 -5.97 6.55 17.13
C LEU A 343 -6.82 5.41 17.71
N GLU A 344 -8.15 5.54 17.64
CA GLU A 344 -9.06 4.47 18.08
C GLU A 344 -8.93 3.22 17.20
N ALA A 345 -8.77 3.39 15.89
CA ALA A 345 -8.53 2.30 14.95
C ALA A 345 -7.19 1.59 15.23
N LEU A 346 -6.11 2.35 15.42
CA LEU A 346 -4.81 1.81 15.81
C LEU A 346 -4.87 1.09 17.16
N GLN A 347 -5.63 1.60 18.13
CA GLN A 347 -5.81 0.93 19.43
C GLN A 347 -6.62 -0.37 19.28
N MET A 348 -7.65 -0.39 18.44
CA MET A 348 -8.39 -1.62 18.11
C MET A 348 -7.45 -2.64 17.46
N GLU A 349 -6.61 -2.21 16.51
CA GLU A 349 -5.62 -3.07 15.86
C GLU A 349 -4.54 -3.55 16.83
N MET A 350 -4.13 -2.75 17.82
CA MET A 350 -3.25 -3.17 18.92
C MET A 350 -3.85 -4.30 19.74
N ASN A 351 -5.16 -4.25 20.00
CA ASN A 351 -5.87 -5.32 20.70
C ASN A 351 -5.88 -6.62 19.87
N ILE A 352 -6.14 -6.50 18.56
CA ILE A 352 -6.12 -7.64 17.61
C ILE A 352 -4.72 -8.23 17.49
N ALA A 353 -3.69 -7.39 17.34
CA ALA A 353 -2.28 -7.80 17.29
C ALA A 353 -1.88 -8.58 18.53
N THR A 354 -2.36 -8.14 19.69
CA THR A 354 -2.10 -8.80 20.97
C THR A 354 -2.77 -10.18 21.06
N ALA A 355 -3.99 -10.33 20.54
CA ALA A 355 -4.64 -11.65 20.44
C ALA A 355 -3.83 -12.62 19.57
N PHE A 356 -3.41 -12.19 18.37
CA PHE A 356 -2.57 -13.01 17.50
C PHE A 356 -1.21 -13.36 18.14
N CYS A 357 -0.55 -12.40 18.80
CA CYS A 357 0.71 -12.65 19.53
C CYS A 357 0.55 -13.60 20.73
N ASN A 358 -0.64 -13.65 21.34
CA ASN A 358 -0.95 -14.59 22.42
C ASN A 358 -1.34 -15.99 21.92
N GLY A 359 -1.47 -16.18 20.60
CA GLY A 359 -1.80 -17.46 19.99
C GLY A 359 -3.29 -17.81 20.04
N ASP A 360 -4.18 -16.81 20.15
CA ASP A 360 -5.63 -17.03 20.08
C ASP A 360 -6.11 -17.49 18.69
N SER A 361 -5.26 -17.34 17.68
CA SER A 361 -5.35 -18.11 16.43
C SER A 361 -3.98 -18.69 16.09
N PRO A 362 -3.91 -19.97 15.69
CA PRO A 362 -2.66 -20.57 15.21
C PRO A 362 -2.26 -20.05 13.83
N ASP A 363 -3.19 -19.44 13.09
CA ASP A 363 -3.02 -19.09 11.67
C ASP A 363 -1.86 -18.12 11.44
N PHE A 364 -1.60 -17.17 12.36
CA PHE A 364 -0.50 -16.22 12.18
C PHE A 364 0.86 -16.92 12.12
N LYS A 365 1.10 -17.86 13.04
CA LYS A 365 2.33 -18.68 13.03
C LYS A 365 2.36 -19.59 11.81
N THR A 366 1.26 -20.25 11.49
CA THR A 366 1.14 -21.15 10.32
C THR A 366 1.45 -20.41 9.03
N GLY A 367 0.82 -19.25 8.82
CA GLY A 367 0.94 -18.47 7.59
C GLY A 367 2.31 -17.83 7.42
N VAL A 368 2.88 -17.24 8.48
CA VAL A 368 4.25 -16.71 8.41
C VAL A 368 5.26 -17.81 8.13
N THR A 369 5.13 -18.97 8.77
CA THR A 369 6.00 -20.13 8.51
C THR A 369 5.87 -20.60 7.08
N ALA A 370 4.65 -20.83 6.61
CA ALA A 370 4.36 -21.29 5.25
C ALA A 370 4.88 -20.32 4.17
N VAL A 371 4.62 -19.02 4.32
CA VAL A 371 4.86 -18.03 3.26
C VAL A 371 6.29 -17.51 3.26
N LEU A 372 6.87 -17.22 4.44
CA LEU A 372 8.17 -16.55 4.53
C LEU A 372 9.33 -17.52 4.75
N ILE A 373 9.12 -18.58 5.54
CA ILE A 373 10.17 -19.54 5.91
C ILE A 373 10.20 -20.68 4.89
N GLU A 374 9.10 -21.43 4.76
CA GLU A 374 8.98 -22.60 3.89
C GLU A 374 8.74 -22.22 2.42
N LYS A 375 8.18 -21.03 2.18
CA LYS A 375 7.86 -20.47 0.86
C LYS A 375 6.99 -21.41 0.02
N ILE A 376 6.04 -22.08 0.67
CA ILE A 376 5.05 -22.89 -0.03
C ILE A 376 4.15 -22.01 -0.89
N LYS A 377 3.73 -22.54 -2.04
CA LYS A 377 2.83 -21.85 -2.96
C LYS A 377 1.36 -22.26 -2.78
N GLU A 378 1.14 -23.36 -2.06
CA GLU A 378 -0.16 -23.94 -1.82
C GLU A 378 -0.82 -23.29 -0.59
N ARG A 379 -2.11 -23.58 -0.42
CA ARG A 379 -2.91 -23.14 0.72
C ARG A 379 -2.29 -23.68 2.03
N PRO A 380 -1.91 -22.82 2.99
CA PRO A 380 -1.47 -23.28 4.30
C PRO A 380 -2.57 -24.06 5.02
N GLN A 381 -2.18 -24.93 5.95
CA GLN A 381 -3.10 -25.73 6.75
C GLN A 381 -3.71 -24.89 7.87
N TRP A 382 -4.66 -24.02 7.50
CA TRP A 382 -5.38 -23.14 8.41
C TRP A 382 -6.19 -23.92 9.45
N SER A 383 -6.36 -23.33 10.63
CA SER A 383 -7.19 -23.90 11.70
C SER A 383 -8.00 -22.77 12.37
N PRO A 384 -9.33 -22.73 12.15
CA PRO A 384 -10.16 -23.65 11.36
C PRO A 384 -9.87 -23.67 9.85
N ALA A 385 -10.22 -24.76 9.17
CA ALA A 385 -9.87 -24.99 7.78
C ALA A 385 -10.82 -24.28 6.80
N HIS A 386 -12.07 -24.05 7.18
CA HIS A 386 -13.09 -23.44 6.32
C HIS A 386 -13.85 -22.30 6.99
N ILE A 387 -14.38 -21.37 6.19
CA ILE A 387 -15.05 -20.16 6.68
C ILE A 387 -16.27 -20.45 7.58
N HIS A 388 -17.04 -21.49 7.25
CA HIS A 388 -18.24 -21.86 8.00
C HIS A 388 -17.94 -22.49 9.38
N GLU A 389 -16.68 -22.89 9.62
CA GLU A 389 -16.25 -23.42 10.93
C GLU A 389 -15.93 -22.30 11.92
N VAL A 390 -15.68 -21.08 11.43
CA VAL A 390 -15.38 -19.91 12.27
C VAL A 390 -16.68 -19.18 12.60
N GLN A 391 -17.03 -19.07 13.88
CA GLN A 391 -18.25 -18.35 14.28
C GLN A 391 -17.98 -16.86 14.46
N ASP A 392 -18.84 -15.99 13.94
CA ASP A 392 -18.67 -14.53 14.07
C ASP A 392 -18.67 -14.08 15.53
N SER A 393 -19.50 -14.71 16.38
CA SER A 393 -19.52 -14.44 17.82
C SER A 393 -18.18 -14.74 18.49
N GLU A 394 -17.50 -15.81 18.10
CA GLU A 394 -16.17 -16.15 18.62
C GLU A 394 -15.13 -15.12 18.19
N ILE A 395 -15.17 -14.67 16.94
CA ILE A 395 -14.31 -13.59 16.45
C ILE A 395 -14.50 -12.32 17.29
N LEU A 396 -15.75 -11.95 17.56
CA LEU A 396 -16.09 -10.78 18.37
C LEU A 396 -15.59 -10.89 19.81
N GLU A 397 -15.76 -12.05 20.46
CA GLU A 397 -15.27 -12.26 21.82
C GLU A 397 -13.73 -12.22 21.87
N THR A 398 -13.08 -12.97 20.98
CA THR A 398 -11.62 -13.19 21.03
C THR A 398 -10.82 -11.96 20.61
N PHE A 399 -11.17 -11.33 19.48
CA PHE A 399 -10.34 -10.28 18.88
C PHE A 399 -10.82 -8.86 19.22
N PHE A 400 -12.08 -8.70 19.66
CA PHE A 400 -12.68 -7.38 19.83
C PHE A 400 -13.25 -7.08 21.23
N LYS A 401 -13.15 -8.03 22.18
CA LYS A 401 -13.61 -7.84 23.58
C LYS A 401 -12.60 -8.31 24.62
N LYS A 402 -11.98 -9.48 24.41
CA LYS A 402 -11.02 -10.08 25.36
C LYS A 402 -9.85 -9.15 25.66
N TYR A 403 -9.31 -8.49 24.65
CA TYR A 403 -8.13 -7.64 24.73
C TYR A 403 -8.50 -6.17 24.70
N SER A 404 -8.12 -5.44 25.75
CA SER A 404 -8.27 -3.99 25.80
C SER A 404 -7.36 -3.36 26.89
N PRO A 405 -7.01 -2.07 26.77
CA PRO A 405 -6.31 -1.35 27.83
C PRO A 405 -7.07 -1.35 29.16
N GLU A 406 -8.41 -1.27 29.13
CA GLU A 406 -9.26 -1.27 30.33
C GLU A 406 -9.18 -2.59 31.10
N ASN A 407 -8.95 -3.70 30.39
CA ASN A 407 -8.74 -5.02 30.98
C ASN A 407 -7.29 -5.22 31.48
N GLY A 408 -6.39 -4.26 31.24
CA GLY A 408 -4.99 -4.32 31.67
C GLY A 408 -4.14 -5.38 30.96
N ASN A 409 -4.59 -5.87 29.79
CA ASN A 409 -3.95 -6.98 29.06
C ASN A 409 -3.43 -6.58 27.66
N VAL A 410 -3.53 -5.30 27.30
CA VAL A 410 -2.97 -4.69 26.08
C VAL A 410 -2.34 -3.35 26.45
N PRO A 411 -1.18 -2.97 25.88
CA PRO A 411 -0.67 -1.61 26.03
C PRO A 411 -1.61 -0.57 25.40
N SER A 412 -1.75 0.58 26.06
CA SER A 412 -2.43 1.73 25.47
C SER A 412 -1.45 2.50 24.57
N LEU A 413 -1.92 2.91 23.39
CA LEU A 413 -1.19 3.84 22.54
C LEU A 413 -1.26 5.24 23.16
N ALA A 414 -0.10 5.84 23.42
CA ALA A 414 0.02 7.14 24.07
C ALA A 414 0.93 8.05 23.23
N PRO A 415 0.45 8.56 22.09
CA PRO A 415 1.25 9.44 21.26
C PRO A 415 1.64 10.72 22.02
N PRO A 416 2.78 11.35 21.67
CA PRO A 416 3.25 12.55 22.35
C PRO A 416 2.21 13.68 22.43
N SER A 417 2.08 14.32 23.59
CA SER A 417 1.02 15.30 23.88
C SER A 417 1.11 16.61 23.09
N TYR A 418 2.25 16.88 22.45
CA TYR A 418 2.42 18.05 21.57
C TYR A 418 1.78 17.84 20.19
N LEU A 419 1.43 16.61 19.82
CA LEU A 419 0.80 16.31 18.54
C LEU A 419 -0.68 16.73 18.54
N PRO A 420 -1.23 17.11 17.37
CA PRO A 420 -2.66 17.31 17.20
C PRO A 420 -3.47 16.10 17.67
N LYS A 421 -4.67 16.39 18.19
CA LYS A 421 -5.63 15.36 18.54
C LYS A 421 -6.17 14.69 17.26
N PRO A 422 -6.71 13.47 17.35
CA PRO A 422 -7.19 12.75 16.17
C PRO A 422 -8.24 13.51 15.34
N VAL A 423 -9.05 14.34 15.98
CA VAL A 423 -10.09 15.16 15.32
C VAL A 423 -9.54 16.39 14.59
N ASP A 424 -8.30 16.77 14.88
CA ASP A 424 -7.63 17.96 14.34
C ASP A 424 -6.59 17.58 13.26
N LEU A 425 -6.52 16.30 12.88
CA LEU A 425 -5.63 15.84 11.82
C LEU A 425 -6.03 16.47 10.48
N ALA A 426 -5.03 16.93 9.73
CA ALA A 426 -5.25 17.47 8.40
C ALA A 426 -5.76 16.36 7.46
N ASP A 427 -6.85 16.62 6.75
CA ASP A 427 -7.35 15.69 5.74
C ASP A 427 -6.43 15.72 4.51
N PRO A 428 -5.71 14.63 4.21
CA PRO A 428 -4.82 14.60 3.05
C PRO A 428 -5.58 14.42 1.73
N MET A 429 -6.87 14.07 1.76
CA MET A 429 -7.69 13.89 0.55
C MET A 429 -7.95 15.20 -0.20
N GLN A 430 -7.73 16.35 0.44
CA GLN A 430 -7.77 17.66 -0.24
C GLN A 430 -6.75 17.78 -1.38
N PHE A 431 -5.64 17.03 -1.32
CA PHE A 431 -4.60 17.01 -2.35
C PHE A 431 -4.72 15.81 -3.32
N ALA A 432 -5.69 14.93 -3.08
CA ALA A 432 -5.98 13.77 -3.93
C ALA A 432 -7.05 14.08 -4.99
N LEU A 433 -7.34 13.09 -5.83
CA LEU A 433 -8.54 13.11 -6.67
C LEU A 433 -9.81 13.20 -5.79
N PRO A 434 -10.87 13.86 -6.28
CA PRO A 434 -12.11 13.99 -5.51
C PRO A 434 -12.74 12.62 -5.26
N THR A 435 -13.24 12.41 -4.05
CA THR A 435 -13.91 11.16 -3.64
C THR A 435 -15.31 11.08 -4.26
N GLU A 436 -15.87 9.88 -4.33
CA GLU A 436 -17.27 9.68 -4.72
C GLU A 436 -18.23 10.47 -3.81
N ALA A 437 -17.93 10.54 -2.51
CA ALA A 437 -18.72 11.31 -1.55
C ALA A 437 -18.66 12.82 -1.83
N GLU A 438 -17.48 13.36 -2.16
CA GLU A 438 -17.34 14.77 -2.53
C GLU A 438 -18.07 15.08 -3.84
N ILE A 439 -17.94 14.21 -4.85
CA ILE A 439 -18.66 14.35 -6.13
C ILE A 439 -20.18 14.28 -5.90
N ARG A 440 -20.66 13.32 -5.10
CA ARG A 440 -22.07 13.20 -4.74
C ARG A 440 -22.58 14.48 -4.09
N SER A 441 -21.84 15.02 -3.13
CA SER A 441 -22.25 16.24 -2.42
C SER A 441 -22.39 17.45 -3.35
N MET A 442 -21.64 17.49 -4.45
CA MET A 442 -21.80 18.53 -5.47
C MET A 442 -23.06 18.30 -6.29
N VAL A 443 -23.32 17.04 -6.69
CA VAL A 443 -24.50 16.65 -7.49
C VAL A 443 -25.80 16.84 -6.72
N ASP A 444 -25.82 16.53 -5.42
CA ASP A 444 -27.02 16.68 -4.57
C ASP A 444 -27.20 18.09 -3.97
N GLY A 445 -26.26 19.01 -4.23
CA GLY A 445 -26.31 20.39 -3.75
C GLY A 445 -25.93 20.59 -2.28
N SER A 446 -25.54 19.54 -1.55
CA SER A 446 -25.11 19.64 -0.13
C SER A 446 -23.71 20.20 0.06
N HIS A 447 -22.89 20.20 -1.00
CA HIS A 447 -21.53 20.74 -0.94
C HIS A 447 -21.54 22.26 -0.82
N ARG A 448 -20.69 22.80 0.08
CA ARG A 448 -20.58 24.25 0.35
C ARG A 448 -20.32 25.12 -0.90
N ASN A 449 -19.69 24.55 -1.92
CA ASN A 449 -19.38 25.26 -3.17
C ASN A 449 -20.41 25.04 -4.28
N SER A 450 -21.45 24.21 -4.09
CA SER A 450 -22.36 23.83 -5.19
C SER A 450 -23.14 25.03 -5.74
N GLY A 451 -23.62 25.91 -4.86
CA GLY A 451 -24.33 27.14 -5.26
C GLY A 451 -25.70 26.93 -5.93
N ALA A 452 -26.09 25.69 -6.22
CA ALA A 452 -27.36 25.29 -6.83
C ALA A 452 -27.78 23.87 -6.38
N THR A 453 -29.05 23.53 -6.56
CA THR A 453 -29.59 22.18 -6.24
C THR A 453 -29.55 21.21 -7.41
N THR A 454 -29.17 21.67 -8.60
CA THR A 454 -29.04 20.87 -9.82
C THR A 454 -27.78 21.29 -10.56
N ILE A 455 -27.07 20.34 -11.16
CA ILE A 455 -25.80 20.59 -11.85
C ILE A 455 -25.68 19.76 -13.13
N THR A 456 -25.12 20.35 -14.18
CA THR A 456 -24.76 19.64 -15.42
C THR A 456 -23.36 19.02 -15.33
N LEU A 457 -23.04 18.08 -16.22
CA LEU A 457 -21.70 17.47 -16.25
C LEU A 457 -20.59 18.51 -16.51
N ASP A 458 -20.81 19.46 -17.42
CA ASP A 458 -19.82 20.49 -17.74
C ASP A 458 -19.58 21.45 -16.56
N GLU A 459 -20.64 21.81 -15.83
CA GLU A 459 -20.52 22.61 -14.61
C GLU A 459 -19.75 21.85 -13.52
N LEU A 460 -20.08 20.58 -13.28
CA LEU A 460 -19.38 19.72 -12.31
C LEU A 460 -17.88 19.63 -12.62
N LEU A 461 -17.53 19.35 -13.87
CA LEU A 461 -16.14 19.29 -14.35
C LEU A 461 -15.43 20.64 -14.17
N GLY A 462 -16.08 21.74 -14.54
CA GLY A 462 -15.52 23.08 -14.39
C GLY A 462 -15.27 23.46 -12.92
N MET A 463 -16.14 23.05 -12.01
CA MET A 463 -16.01 23.31 -10.58
C MET A 463 -14.84 22.55 -9.96
N PHE A 464 -14.75 21.24 -10.21
CA PHE A 464 -13.63 20.44 -9.69
C PHE A 464 -12.28 20.82 -10.32
N THR A 465 -12.27 21.19 -11.61
CA THR A 465 -11.05 21.71 -12.25
C THR A 465 -10.53 22.95 -11.52
N ARG A 466 -11.43 23.88 -11.13
CA ARG A 466 -11.05 25.06 -10.33
C ARG A 466 -10.63 24.69 -8.90
N MET A 467 -11.40 23.83 -8.23
CA MET A 467 -11.14 23.41 -6.84
C MET A 467 -9.82 22.65 -6.69
N ARG A 468 -9.41 21.89 -7.71
CA ARG A 468 -8.17 21.10 -7.72
C ARG A 468 -7.06 21.71 -8.57
N GLY A 469 -7.16 22.98 -8.95
CA GLY A 469 -6.10 23.68 -9.68
C GLY A 469 -5.67 23.03 -11.00
N GLY A 470 -6.58 22.32 -11.68
CA GLY A 470 -6.26 21.61 -12.93
C GLY A 470 -5.51 20.28 -12.76
N LYS A 471 -5.50 19.69 -11.55
CA LYS A 471 -4.88 18.39 -11.27
C LYS A 471 -5.23 17.32 -12.30
N ALA A 472 -4.21 16.62 -12.79
CA ALA A 472 -4.36 15.53 -13.75
C ALA A 472 -5.20 14.37 -13.17
N GLY A 473 -6.06 13.73 -13.98
CA GLY A 473 -6.93 12.63 -13.56
C GLY A 473 -8.28 13.05 -12.99
N VAL A 474 -8.49 14.33 -12.65
CA VAL A 474 -9.77 14.81 -12.08
C VAL A 474 -10.92 14.62 -13.06
N ARG A 475 -10.70 14.91 -14.34
CA ARG A 475 -11.72 14.75 -15.38
C ARG A 475 -12.13 13.29 -15.52
N GLU A 476 -11.14 12.40 -15.64
CA GLU A 476 -11.33 10.96 -15.81
C GLU A 476 -12.07 10.37 -14.61
N LYS A 477 -11.68 10.77 -13.39
CA LYS A 477 -12.36 10.37 -12.15
C LYS A 477 -13.84 10.76 -12.14
N ILE A 478 -14.15 12.00 -12.50
CA ILE A 478 -15.54 12.49 -12.51
C ILE A 478 -16.36 11.75 -13.56
N LEU A 479 -15.83 11.57 -14.77
CA LEU A 479 -16.53 10.85 -15.84
C LEU A 479 -16.83 9.41 -15.44
N GLU A 480 -15.88 8.71 -14.82
CA GLU A 480 -16.06 7.34 -14.34
C GLU A 480 -17.14 7.23 -13.26
N VAL A 481 -17.11 8.14 -12.28
CA VAL A 481 -18.10 8.16 -11.19
C VAL A 481 -19.48 8.52 -11.71
N VAL A 482 -19.60 9.51 -12.61
CA VAL A 482 -20.87 9.91 -13.21
C VAL A 482 -21.48 8.78 -14.02
N ASP A 483 -20.69 8.04 -14.80
CA ASP A 483 -21.16 6.92 -15.60
C ASP A 483 -21.78 5.81 -14.72
N ARG A 484 -21.11 5.47 -13.61
CA ARG A 484 -21.60 4.45 -12.67
C ARG A 484 -22.75 4.92 -11.78
N LYS A 485 -22.64 6.13 -11.25
CA LYS A 485 -23.45 6.60 -10.11
C LYS A 485 -24.45 7.69 -10.47
N CYS A 486 -24.56 8.15 -11.71
CA CYS A 486 -25.53 9.19 -12.08
C CYS A 486 -26.47 8.77 -13.23
N VAL A 487 -27.67 9.34 -13.24
CA VAL A 487 -28.54 9.38 -14.42
C VAL A 487 -28.68 10.83 -14.91
N PHE A 488 -29.02 10.98 -16.18
CA PHE A 488 -29.30 12.29 -16.78
C PHE A 488 -30.80 12.53 -16.80
N GLU A 489 -31.27 13.54 -16.08
CA GLU A 489 -32.64 14.04 -16.20
C GLU A 489 -32.66 15.15 -17.25
N GLN A 490 -33.43 14.95 -18.33
CA GLN A 490 -33.59 15.95 -19.36
C GLN A 490 -34.69 16.94 -18.98
N ASP A 491 -34.36 18.22 -19.00
CA ASP A 491 -35.33 19.28 -18.79
C ASP A 491 -36.37 19.27 -19.94
N LYS A 492 -37.66 19.43 -19.60
CA LYS A 492 -38.75 19.35 -20.58
C LYS A 492 -38.87 20.60 -21.45
N HIS A 493 -38.25 21.70 -21.03
CA HIS A 493 -38.35 23.02 -21.64
C HIS A 493 -37.00 23.54 -22.15
N THR A 494 -35.89 22.91 -21.76
CA THR A 494 -34.55 23.21 -22.25
C THR A 494 -33.83 21.92 -22.67
N ASP A 495 -32.92 21.98 -23.64
CA ASP A 495 -32.09 20.80 -24.01
C ASP A 495 -31.02 20.45 -22.95
N LYS A 496 -31.13 20.99 -21.73
CA LYS A 496 -30.18 20.74 -20.65
C LYS A 496 -30.44 19.37 -20.02
N LYS A 497 -29.35 18.70 -19.65
CA LYS A 497 -29.34 17.43 -18.94
C LYS A 497 -28.70 17.61 -17.57
N TRP A 498 -29.49 17.41 -16.52
CA TRP A 498 -29.07 17.53 -15.14
C TRP A 498 -28.62 16.17 -14.60
N LEU A 499 -27.60 16.18 -13.75
CA LEU A 499 -27.12 14.98 -13.07
C LEU A 499 -27.99 14.69 -11.85
N GLN A 500 -28.38 13.42 -11.69
CA GLN A 500 -29.00 12.90 -10.48
C GLN A 500 -28.26 11.65 -10.01
N TRP A 501 -27.94 11.59 -8.72
CA TRP A 501 -27.24 10.45 -8.12
C TRP A 501 -28.15 9.21 -8.04
N ARG A 502 -27.59 8.04 -8.37
CA ARG A 502 -28.20 6.71 -8.22
C ARG A 502 -27.91 6.20 -6.81
N HIS A 503 -28.96 5.88 -6.07
CA HIS A 503 -28.85 5.36 -4.70
C HIS A 503 -28.37 3.91 -4.65
#